data_AF-A0A1B8FD94-F1
#
_entry.id   AF-A0A1B8FD94-F1
#
_cell.length_a   1.000
_cell.length_b   1.000
_cell.length_c   1.000
_cell.angle_alpha   90.00
_cell.angle_beta   90.00
_cell.angle_gamma   90.00
#
_symmetry.space_group_name_H-M   'P 1'
#
loop_
_entity.id
_entity.type
_entity.pdbx_description
1 polymer ?
#
loop_
_entity_poly.entity_id
_entity_poly.type
_entity_poly.pdbx_seq_one_letter_code
_entity_poly.pdbx_strand_id
1 'polypeptide(L)'
;MAIKIGDKNHDIDLSKIPYLSAFVDFQARAQPQLTEFIHGPIPLFDVALKGVESGYRHCFRALSTNLTQYHTLCNTYDFLCVDILGELTIDNIKYELTIDDIKFDLKRAKINEDRCGMPLYDDYRVSRNAAFRLLYLILLGEFKDEVKDSVKIFSAVRFVVSDHKRFMWKTRKIVRAAYEDRFVSSAKQRASLDRSAKTSPVNLSAEYYSDVSTELWWSEPPEYDYATDDSDF
;
A
#
# COMPACT_ATOMS: atom_id res chain seq x y z
N MET A 1 -2.13 3.73 -23.10
CA MET A 1 -1.94 4.99 -23.86
C MET A 1 -0.62 5.59 -23.44
N ALA A 2 0.23 6.00 -24.40
CA ALA A 2 1.51 6.62 -24.08
C ALA A 2 1.32 8.10 -23.71
N ILE A 3 1.74 8.47 -22.51
CA ILE A 3 1.77 9.86 -22.03
C ILE A 3 3.13 10.15 -21.39
N LYS A 4 3.67 11.32 -21.66
CA LYS A 4 4.89 11.81 -21.02
C LYS A 4 4.53 12.65 -19.80
N ILE A 5 5.05 12.27 -18.62
CA ILE A 5 4.82 13.00 -17.37
C ILE A 5 6.18 13.45 -16.84
N GLY A 6 6.42 14.77 -16.90
CA GLY A 6 7.76 15.32 -16.74
C GLY A 6 8.70 14.76 -17.80
N ASP A 7 9.64 13.94 -17.37
CA ASP A 7 10.78 13.51 -18.17
C ASP A 7 10.61 12.06 -18.68
N LYS A 8 9.56 11.36 -18.21
CA LYS A 8 9.36 9.92 -18.41
C LYS A 8 8.12 9.63 -19.23
N ASN A 9 8.21 8.61 -20.07
CA ASN A 9 7.09 8.06 -20.81
C ASN A 9 6.43 6.94 -20.00
N HIS A 10 5.10 6.95 -19.97
CA HIS A 10 4.30 5.95 -19.29
C HIS A 10 3.26 5.38 -20.25
N ASP A 11 3.09 4.05 -20.24
CA ASP A 11 1.92 3.42 -20.82
C ASP A 11 0.88 3.25 -19.71
N ILE A 12 -0.21 4.02 -19.79
CA ILE A 12 -1.20 4.12 -18.71
C ILE A 12 -2.55 3.64 -19.20
N ASP A 13 -3.21 2.85 -18.37
CA ASP A 13 -4.65 2.60 -18.43
C ASP A 13 -5.42 3.80 -17.85
N LEU A 14 -5.81 4.73 -18.74
CA LEU A 14 -6.48 5.98 -18.38
C LEU A 14 -7.82 5.76 -17.64
N SER A 15 -8.45 4.60 -17.78
CA SER A 15 -9.71 4.31 -17.08
C SER A 15 -9.58 4.30 -15.56
N LYS A 16 -8.35 4.11 -15.05
CA LYS A 16 -8.05 4.08 -13.61
C LYS A 16 -7.59 5.43 -13.05
N ILE A 17 -7.33 6.43 -13.90
CA ILE A 17 -6.81 7.74 -13.49
C ILE A 17 -7.65 8.83 -14.15
N PRO A 18 -8.79 9.23 -13.53
CA PRO A 18 -9.77 10.12 -14.16
C PRO A 18 -9.20 11.47 -14.59
N TYR A 19 -8.28 12.05 -13.81
CA TYR A 19 -7.61 13.30 -14.19
C TYR A 19 -6.87 13.18 -15.52
N LEU A 20 -6.05 12.13 -15.70
CA LEU A 20 -5.28 11.93 -16.92
C LEU A 20 -6.17 11.60 -18.11
N SER A 21 -7.26 10.86 -17.88
CA SER A 21 -8.30 10.63 -18.90
C SER A 21 -8.87 11.95 -19.40
N ALA A 22 -9.32 12.82 -18.49
CA ALA A 22 -9.87 14.13 -18.83
C ALA A 22 -8.84 15.04 -19.51
N PHE A 23 -7.58 14.99 -19.07
CA PHE A 23 -6.48 15.72 -19.67
C PHE A 23 -6.22 15.31 -21.13
N VAL A 24 -6.12 14.01 -21.40
CA VAL A 24 -5.91 13.48 -22.77
C VAL A 24 -7.09 13.84 -23.66
N ASP A 25 -8.31 13.67 -23.17
CA ASP A 25 -9.55 14.04 -23.86
C ASP A 25 -9.58 15.52 -24.23
N PHE A 26 -9.17 16.40 -23.32
CA PHE A 26 -9.10 17.84 -23.57
C PHE A 26 -8.04 18.16 -24.63
N GLN A 27 -6.83 17.62 -24.51
CA GLN A 27 -5.76 17.86 -25.47
C GLN A 27 -6.10 17.35 -26.88
N ALA A 28 -6.69 16.16 -26.99
CA ALA A 28 -7.09 15.57 -28.26
C ALA A 28 -8.16 16.42 -28.98
N ARG A 29 -9.08 17.04 -28.23
CA ARG A 29 -10.08 17.96 -28.80
C ARG A 29 -9.47 19.31 -29.21
N ALA A 30 -8.56 19.84 -28.40
CA ALA A 30 -7.93 21.13 -28.66
C ALA A 30 -6.93 21.06 -29.83
N GLN A 31 -6.24 19.93 -30.00
CA GLN A 31 -5.21 19.72 -31.02
C GLN A 31 -5.33 18.31 -31.61
N PRO A 32 -6.25 18.09 -32.58
CA PRO A 32 -6.51 16.76 -33.14
C PRO A 32 -5.31 16.08 -33.82
N GLN A 33 -4.34 16.87 -34.28
CA GLN A 33 -3.10 16.39 -34.91
C GLN A 33 -1.98 16.02 -33.92
N LEU A 34 -2.22 16.14 -32.60
CA LEU A 34 -1.22 15.85 -31.59
C LEU A 34 -0.89 14.35 -31.59
N THR A 35 0.39 14.02 -31.72
CA THR A 35 0.89 12.63 -31.71
C THR A 35 1.40 12.17 -30.34
N GLU A 36 1.63 13.10 -29.42
CA GLU A 36 2.18 12.84 -28.09
C GLU A 36 1.50 13.71 -27.03
N PHE A 37 1.03 13.11 -25.94
CA PHE A 37 0.46 13.82 -24.81
C PHE A 37 1.55 14.09 -23.77
N ILE A 38 1.75 15.37 -23.42
CA ILE A 38 2.81 15.81 -22.50
C ILE A 38 2.20 16.57 -21.34
N HIS A 39 2.40 16.06 -20.13
CA HIS A 39 2.02 16.69 -18.86
C HIS A 39 3.27 17.08 -18.06
N GLY A 40 3.16 18.14 -17.26
CA GLY A 40 4.22 18.51 -16.30
C GLY A 40 4.51 17.42 -15.26
N PRO A 41 5.60 17.54 -14.48
CA PRO A 41 5.93 16.55 -13.48
C PRO A 41 4.83 16.44 -12.41
N ILE A 42 4.49 15.21 -12.02
CA ILE A 42 3.57 14.92 -10.92
C ILE A 42 4.38 14.27 -9.79
N PRO A 43 4.36 14.82 -8.56
CA PRO A 43 5.12 14.27 -7.44
C PRO A 43 4.76 12.80 -7.16
N LEU A 44 5.77 11.95 -6.97
CA LEU A 44 5.62 10.52 -6.65
C LEU A 44 4.70 9.74 -7.63
N PHE A 45 4.59 10.19 -8.88
CA PHE A 45 3.69 9.59 -9.86
C PHE A 45 3.94 8.09 -10.08
N ASP A 46 5.21 7.69 -10.23
CA ASP A 46 5.59 6.28 -10.42
C ASP A 46 5.09 5.38 -9.27
N VAL A 47 5.18 5.90 -8.04
CA VAL A 47 4.69 5.19 -6.83
C VAL A 47 3.17 5.13 -6.84
N ALA A 48 2.51 6.23 -7.21
CA ALA A 48 1.06 6.31 -7.30
C ALA A 48 0.53 5.30 -8.33
N LEU A 49 1.09 5.32 -9.55
CA LEU A 49 0.75 4.43 -10.66
C LEU A 49 0.94 2.96 -10.27
N LYS A 50 2.07 2.62 -9.63
CA LYS A 50 2.30 1.24 -9.16
C LYS A 50 1.24 0.78 -8.17
N GLY A 51 0.78 1.67 -7.30
CA GLY A 51 -0.32 1.38 -6.37
C GLY A 51 -1.64 1.11 -7.06
N VAL A 52 -1.98 1.86 -8.12
CA VAL A 52 -3.18 1.65 -8.94
C VAL A 52 -3.11 0.32 -9.71
N GLU A 53 -1.96 -0.01 -10.29
CA GLU A 53 -1.82 -1.18 -11.17
C GLU A 53 -1.64 -2.48 -10.40
N SER A 54 -0.85 -2.46 -9.32
CA SER A 54 -0.41 -3.65 -8.59
C SER A 54 -0.96 -3.74 -7.16
N GLY A 55 -1.62 -2.68 -6.68
CA GLY A 55 -2.23 -2.54 -5.36
C GLY A 55 -1.41 -1.70 -4.38
N TYR A 56 -2.11 -0.94 -3.54
CA TYR A 56 -1.54 0.10 -2.67
C TYR A 56 -0.54 -0.38 -1.61
N ARG A 57 -0.50 -1.68 -1.28
CA ARG A 57 0.56 -2.25 -0.42
C ARG A 57 1.97 -1.98 -0.96
N HIS A 58 2.13 -1.80 -2.27
CA HIS A 58 3.41 -1.48 -2.90
C HIS A 58 3.92 -0.08 -2.52
N CYS A 59 3.04 0.86 -2.18
CA CYS A 59 3.44 2.20 -1.73
C CYS A 59 4.27 2.16 -0.44
N PHE A 60 3.98 1.22 0.48
CA PHE A 60 4.79 1.04 1.69
C PHE A 60 6.20 0.51 1.42
N ARG A 61 6.38 -0.23 0.32
CA ARG A 61 7.69 -0.76 -0.08
C ARG A 61 8.53 0.30 -0.76
N ALA A 62 7.89 1.08 -1.65
CA ALA A 62 8.55 2.10 -2.45
C ALA A 62 8.99 3.34 -1.65
N LEU A 63 8.31 3.65 -0.55
CA LEU A 63 8.58 4.84 0.25
C LEU A 63 9.35 4.50 1.55
N SER A 64 10.13 5.47 2.00
CA SER A 64 10.81 5.42 3.29
C SER A 64 9.81 5.64 4.44
N THR A 65 10.23 5.47 5.69
CA THR A 65 9.37 5.79 6.86
C THR A 65 9.22 7.30 7.15
N ASN A 66 9.25 8.13 6.12
CA ASN A 66 9.02 9.57 6.19
C ASN A 66 7.55 9.89 5.92
N LEU A 67 6.82 10.36 6.94
CA LEU A 67 5.39 10.67 6.84
C LEU A 67 5.07 11.73 5.78
N THR A 68 5.96 12.70 5.55
CA THR A 68 5.77 13.75 4.52
C THR A 68 5.67 13.14 3.12
N GLN A 69 6.40 12.06 2.82
CA GLN A 69 6.28 11.37 1.52
C GLN A 69 4.88 10.76 1.34
N TYR A 70 4.25 10.28 2.41
CA TYR A 70 2.90 9.74 2.35
C TYR A 70 1.83 10.83 2.24
N HIS A 71 2.02 12.01 2.85
CA HIS A 71 1.15 13.16 2.57
C HIS A 71 1.23 13.54 1.09
N THR A 72 2.43 13.68 0.54
CA THR A 72 2.62 13.96 -0.89
C THR A 72 1.94 12.90 -1.75
N LEU A 73 2.12 11.61 -1.43
CA LEU A 73 1.50 10.52 -2.20
C LEU A 73 -0.04 10.56 -2.13
N CYS A 74 -0.62 10.81 -0.96
CA CYS A 74 -2.07 10.91 -0.83
C CYS A 74 -2.61 12.12 -1.59
N ASN A 75 -1.93 13.27 -1.53
CA ASN A 75 -2.28 14.45 -2.33
C ASN A 75 -2.16 14.19 -3.82
N THR A 76 -1.17 13.39 -4.25
CA THR A 76 -1.04 12.95 -5.64
C THR A 76 -2.24 12.12 -6.05
N TYR A 77 -2.70 11.17 -5.22
CA TYR A 77 -3.90 10.39 -5.54
C TYR A 77 -5.16 11.25 -5.63
N ASP A 78 -5.32 12.22 -4.72
CA ASP A 78 -6.41 13.18 -4.73
C ASP A 78 -6.39 14.05 -6.01
N PHE A 79 -5.23 14.62 -6.36
CA PHE A 79 -5.02 15.37 -7.61
C PHE A 79 -5.33 14.54 -8.86
N LEU A 80 -4.94 13.26 -8.85
CA LEU A 80 -5.21 12.33 -9.95
C LEU A 80 -6.67 11.86 -10.00
N CYS A 81 -7.50 12.27 -9.03
CA CYS A 81 -8.87 11.83 -8.82
C CYS A 81 -9.00 10.31 -8.70
N VAL A 82 -8.01 9.65 -8.09
CA VAL A 82 -8.04 8.21 -7.86
C VAL A 82 -8.84 7.92 -6.60
N ASP A 83 -9.93 7.18 -6.73
CA ASP A 83 -10.74 6.78 -5.58
C ASP A 83 -10.07 5.63 -4.80
N ILE A 84 -9.27 6.00 -3.80
CA ILE A 84 -8.55 5.06 -2.93
C ILE A 84 -9.50 4.31 -2.00
N LEU A 85 -10.50 5.04 -1.48
CA LEU A 85 -11.42 4.52 -0.47
C LEU A 85 -12.57 3.76 -1.11
N GLY A 86 -12.99 4.11 -2.32
CA GLY A 86 -14.23 3.62 -2.87
C GLY A 86 -15.40 4.07 -2.00
N GLU A 87 -16.44 3.22 -1.98
CA GLU A 87 -17.57 3.34 -1.06
C GLU A 87 -17.28 2.74 0.33
N LEU A 88 -16.00 2.47 0.68
CA LEU A 88 -15.65 1.77 1.90
C LEU A 88 -15.78 2.67 3.13
N THR A 89 -16.56 2.20 4.10
CA THR A 89 -16.63 2.80 5.43
C THR A 89 -15.43 2.36 6.31
N ILE A 90 -15.22 3.05 7.44
CA ILE A 90 -14.25 2.63 8.46
C ILE A 90 -14.45 1.16 8.86
N ASP A 91 -15.71 0.73 8.99
CA ASP A 91 -16.04 -0.63 9.39
C ASP A 91 -15.70 -1.64 8.27
N ASN A 92 -15.84 -1.28 7.00
CA ASN A 92 -15.38 -2.11 5.88
C ASN A 92 -13.85 -2.23 5.84
N ILE A 93 -13.13 -1.13 6.05
CA ILE A 93 -11.65 -1.15 6.11
C ILE A 93 -11.19 -2.05 7.27
N LYS A 94 -11.84 -1.95 8.44
CA LYS A 94 -11.55 -2.82 9.58
C LYS A 94 -11.82 -4.29 9.27
N TYR A 95 -12.92 -4.59 8.60
CA TYR A 95 -13.21 -5.95 8.15
C TYR A 95 -12.10 -6.47 7.23
N GLU A 96 -11.71 -5.71 6.20
CA GLU A 96 -10.65 -6.09 5.27
C GLU A 96 -9.28 -6.27 5.95
N LEU A 97 -8.97 -5.51 7.00
CA LEU A 97 -7.75 -5.70 7.80
C LEU A 97 -7.71 -7.05 8.52
N THR A 98 -8.87 -7.60 8.86
CA THR A 98 -9.03 -8.83 9.66
C THR A 98 -9.50 -10.05 8.85
N ILE A 99 -9.82 -9.87 7.57
CA ILE A 99 -10.44 -10.92 6.75
C ILE A 99 -9.55 -12.17 6.65
N ASP A 100 -8.23 -11.99 6.70
CA ASP A 100 -7.28 -13.09 6.60
C ASP A 100 -7.25 -13.93 7.89
N ASP A 101 -7.59 -13.35 9.05
CA ASP A 101 -7.81 -14.12 10.29
C ASP A 101 -9.06 -14.98 10.18
N ILE A 102 -10.15 -14.40 9.65
CA ILE A 102 -11.42 -15.12 9.44
C ILE A 102 -11.21 -16.28 8.47
N LYS A 103 -10.51 -16.05 7.36
CA LYS A 103 -10.19 -17.10 6.38
C LYS A 103 -9.29 -18.17 6.99
N PHE A 104 -8.31 -17.78 7.79
CA PHE A 104 -7.42 -18.72 8.46
C PHE A 104 -8.19 -19.60 9.45
N ASP A 105 -9.06 -19.02 10.27
CA ASP A 105 -9.89 -19.74 11.23
C ASP A 105 -10.88 -20.69 10.53
N LEU A 106 -11.52 -20.25 9.46
CA LEU A 106 -12.38 -21.10 8.63
C LEU A 106 -11.60 -22.24 7.97
N LYS A 107 -10.38 -21.97 7.51
CA LYS A 107 -9.50 -22.99 6.92
C LYS A 107 -9.04 -23.99 7.98
N ARG A 108 -8.71 -23.54 9.19
CA ARG A 108 -8.35 -24.38 10.34
C ARG A 108 -9.52 -25.23 10.82
N ALA A 109 -10.74 -24.69 10.85
CA ALA A 109 -11.95 -25.44 11.17
C ALA A 109 -12.26 -26.54 10.14
N LYS A 110 -11.78 -26.39 8.90
CA LYS A 110 -11.88 -27.40 7.83
C LYS A 110 -10.70 -28.38 7.81
N ILE A 111 -9.51 -27.96 8.24
CA ILE A 111 -8.28 -28.76 8.29
C ILE A 111 -8.11 -29.31 9.72
N ASN A 112 -8.97 -30.26 10.08
CA ASN A 112 -8.66 -31.26 11.12
C ASN A 112 -7.96 -32.50 10.51
N GLU A 113 -7.56 -32.45 9.25
CA GLU A 113 -6.75 -33.47 8.58
C GLU A 113 -5.66 -32.76 7.75
N ASP A 114 -4.41 -33.07 8.08
CA ASP A 114 -3.20 -32.83 7.29
C ASP A 114 -2.52 -31.43 7.24
N ARG A 115 -1.45 -31.40 8.05
CA ARG A 115 -0.09 -30.89 7.81
C ARG A 115 0.20 -29.38 7.77
N CYS A 116 1.34 -29.11 8.41
CA CYS A 116 2.09 -27.87 8.52
C CYS A 116 2.18 -27.10 7.19
N GLY A 117 1.52 -25.95 7.12
CA GLY A 117 1.69 -24.97 6.05
C GLY A 117 1.76 -23.58 6.65
N MET A 118 2.97 -23.01 6.72
CA MET A 118 3.12 -21.57 6.92
C MET A 118 2.33 -20.83 5.83
N PRO A 119 1.52 -19.80 6.15
CA PRO A 119 0.85 -19.01 5.13
C PRO A 119 1.89 -18.43 4.18
N LEU A 120 1.77 -18.72 2.90
CA LEU A 120 2.55 -18.08 1.85
C LEU A 120 2.38 -16.57 2.01
N TYR A 121 3.49 -15.83 1.91
CA TYR A 121 3.62 -14.38 2.09
C TYR A 121 2.61 -13.53 1.29
N ASP A 122 1.93 -14.15 0.33
CA ASP A 122 0.92 -13.58 -0.55
C ASP A 122 -0.53 -13.61 0.00
N ASP A 123 -0.76 -14.28 1.13
CA ASP A 123 -2.11 -14.46 1.71
C ASP A 123 -2.68 -13.14 2.27
N TYR A 124 -1.81 -12.16 2.58
CA TYR A 124 -2.21 -10.91 3.24
C TYR A 124 -2.44 -9.71 2.30
N ARG A 125 -2.66 -9.96 1.00
CA ARG A 125 -2.83 -8.88 0.01
C ARG A 125 -3.95 -7.91 0.37
N VAL A 126 -5.11 -8.44 0.76
CA VAL A 126 -6.31 -7.64 1.08
C VAL A 126 -6.03 -6.77 2.30
N SER A 127 -5.59 -7.38 3.40
CA SER A 127 -5.28 -6.64 4.62
C SER A 127 -4.20 -5.58 4.42
N ARG A 128 -3.15 -5.87 3.64
CA ARG A 128 -2.07 -4.89 3.38
C ARG A 128 -2.53 -3.72 2.51
N ASN A 129 -3.41 -3.95 1.53
CA ASN A 129 -4.04 -2.86 0.79
C ASN A 129 -4.98 -2.04 1.70
N ALA A 130 -5.75 -2.71 2.55
CA ALA A 130 -6.62 -2.05 3.53
C ALA A 130 -5.82 -1.19 4.53
N ALA A 131 -4.60 -1.58 4.89
CA ALA A 131 -3.72 -0.74 5.71
C ALA A 131 -3.32 0.57 5.01
N PHE A 132 -3.15 0.56 3.68
CA PHE A 132 -2.92 1.80 2.94
C PHE A 132 -4.20 2.64 2.85
N ARG A 133 -5.37 2.03 2.64
CA ARG A 133 -6.65 2.74 2.69
C ARG A 133 -6.90 3.39 4.05
N LEU A 134 -6.56 2.68 5.14
CA LEU A 134 -6.59 3.24 6.48
C LEU A 134 -5.66 4.45 6.59
N LEU A 135 -4.42 4.35 6.08
CA LEU A 135 -3.49 5.47 6.05
C LEU A 135 -4.05 6.67 5.27
N TYR A 136 -4.58 6.45 4.07
CA TYR A 136 -5.19 7.49 3.25
C TYR A 136 -6.35 8.16 3.97
N LEU A 137 -7.25 7.37 4.57
CA LEU A 137 -8.36 7.88 5.37
C LEU A 137 -7.86 8.72 6.55
N ILE A 138 -6.80 8.29 7.23
CA ILE A 138 -6.19 9.08 8.31
C ILE A 138 -5.59 10.38 7.76
N LEU A 139 -4.91 10.38 6.61
CA LEU A 139 -4.22 11.59 6.14
C LEU A 139 -5.13 12.61 5.46
N LEU A 140 -6.11 12.16 4.66
CA LEU A 140 -6.97 13.03 3.84
C LEU A 140 -8.47 12.78 4.00
N GLY A 141 -8.88 11.73 4.71
CA GLY A 141 -10.30 11.40 4.85
C GLY A 141 -11.07 12.47 5.61
N GLU A 142 -12.34 12.66 5.26
CA GLU A 142 -13.29 13.45 6.02
C GLU A 142 -14.01 12.58 7.06
N PHE A 143 -14.24 13.12 8.26
CA PHE A 143 -14.94 12.42 9.34
C PHE A 143 -16.21 13.15 9.71
N LYS A 144 -17.30 12.40 9.89
CA LYS A 144 -18.59 12.98 10.31
C LYS A 144 -18.57 13.32 11.80
N ASP A 145 -17.94 12.47 12.60
CA ASP A 145 -17.76 12.66 14.03
C ASP A 145 -16.34 12.26 14.39
N GLU A 146 -15.42 13.24 14.39
CA GLU A 146 -14.00 12.99 14.58
C GLU A 146 -13.69 12.32 15.93
N VAL A 147 -14.48 12.60 16.97
CA VAL A 147 -14.30 11.97 18.29
C VAL A 147 -14.66 10.49 18.22
N LYS A 148 -15.83 10.16 17.67
CA LYS A 148 -16.29 8.76 17.55
C LYS A 148 -15.46 7.97 16.54
N ASP A 149 -15.16 8.57 15.40
CA ASP A 149 -14.42 7.93 14.32
C ASP A 149 -12.95 7.72 14.70
N SER A 150 -12.32 8.64 15.45
CA SER A 150 -10.95 8.43 15.95
C SER A 150 -10.83 7.22 16.87
N VAL A 151 -11.86 6.86 17.64
CA VAL A 151 -11.88 5.63 18.46
C VAL A 151 -11.92 4.38 17.57
N LYS A 152 -12.72 4.40 16.50
CA LYS A 152 -12.78 3.29 15.55
C LYS A 152 -11.45 3.12 14.81
N ILE A 153 -10.86 4.23 14.37
CA ILE A 153 -9.56 4.28 13.69
C ILE A 153 -8.47 3.79 14.63
N PHE A 154 -8.47 4.22 15.89
CA PHE A 154 -7.51 3.75 16.89
C PHE A 154 -7.49 2.22 16.99
N SER A 155 -8.67 1.59 17.02
CA SER A 155 -8.79 0.13 17.04
C SER A 155 -8.16 -0.52 15.80
N ALA A 156 -8.31 0.09 14.61
CA ALA A 156 -7.72 -0.38 13.36
C ALA A 156 -6.19 -0.21 13.35
N VAL A 157 -5.71 0.97 13.76
CA VAL A 157 -4.27 1.30 13.88
C VAL A 157 -3.60 0.35 14.86
N ARG A 158 -4.22 0.13 16.03
CA ARG A 158 -3.70 -0.81 17.03
C ARG A 158 -3.55 -2.22 16.46
N PHE A 159 -4.52 -2.68 15.66
CA PHE A 159 -4.43 -3.98 15.00
C PHE A 159 -3.20 -4.04 14.07
N VAL A 160 -3.06 -3.05 13.17
CA VAL A 160 -1.91 -2.96 12.25
C VAL A 160 -0.57 -2.96 12.99
N VAL A 161 -0.46 -2.16 14.06
CA VAL A 161 0.78 -2.05 14.84
C VAL A 161 1.10 -3.34 15.61
N SER A 162 0.10 -4.14 15.96
CA SER A 162 0.28 -5.37 16.76
C SER A 162 0.63 -6.62 15.94
N ASP A 163 0.23 -6.70 14.67
CA ASP A 163 0.45 -7.90 13.85
C ASP A 163 1.74 -7.78 13.01
N HIS A 164 2.84 -8.26 13.59
CA HIS A 164 4.18 -8.18 12.97
C HIS A 164 4.35 -9.20 11.83
N LYS A 165 3.48 -10.21 11.76
CA LYS A 165 3.50 -11.23 10.70
C LYS A 165 2.86 -10.68 9.43
N ARG A 166 1.74 -9.96 9.58
CA ARG A 166 0.96 -9.42 8.47
C ARG A 166 1.54 -8.13 7.93
N PHE A 167 1.89 -7.20 8.81
CA PHE A 167 2.34 -5.87 8.44
C PHE A 167 3.81 -5.69 8.75
N MET A 168 4.59 -5.25 7.75
CA MET A 168 6.02 -4.99 7.91
C MET A 168 6.27 -3.74 8.77
N TRP A 169 7.46 -3.66 9.35
CA TRP A 169 7.85 -2.56 10.22
C TRP A 169 7.55 -1.17 9.64
N LYS A 170 7.84 -0.93 8.34
CA LYS A 170 7.57 0.35 7.65
C LYS A 170 6.08 0.70 7.71
N THR A 171 5.21 -0.25 7.35
CA THR A 171 3.75 -0.09 7.40
C THR A 171 3.29 0.24 8.82
N ARG A 172 3.75 -0.54 9.81
CA ARG A 172 3.36 -0.33 11.22
C ARG A 172 3.76 1.04 11.73
N LYS A 173 4.98 1.47 11.43
CA LYS A 173 5.51 2.78 11.85
C LYS A 173 4.76 3.94 11.21
N ILE A 174 4.50 3.88 9.90
CA ILE A 174 3.84 4.97 9.18
C ILE A 174 2.37 5.10 9.56
N VAL A 175 1.65 3.98 9.65
CA VAL A 175 0.23 4.00 10.07
C VAL A 175 0.09 4.55 11.49
N ARG A 176 1.02 4.20 12.40
CA ARG A 176 1.08 4.79 13.73
C ARG A 176 1.36 6.30 13.68
N ALA A 177 2.40 6.71 12.95
CA ALA A 177 2.80 8.12 12.86
C ALA A 177 1.67 8.99 12.32
N ALA A 178 0.98 8.55 11.28
CA ALA A 178 -0.18 9.25 10.72
C ALA A 178 -1.31 9.42 11.74
N TYR A 179 -1.58 8.39 12.55
CA TYR A 179 -2.61 8.48 13.59
C TYR A 179 -2.22 9.49 14.69
N GLU A 180 -0.97 9.45 15.15
CA GLU A 180 -0.46 10.35 16.18
C GLU A 180 -0.33 11.80 15.69
N ASP A 181 -0.11 12.01 14.39
CA ASP A 181 -0.07 13.33 13.75
C ASP A 181 -1.47 13.96 13.67
N ARG A 182 -2.49 13.19 13.25
CA ARG A 182 -3.85 13.71 13.09
C ARG A 182 -4.64 13.79 14.39
N PHE A 183 -4.54 12.78 15.25
CA PHE A 183 -5.43 12.64 16.41
C PHE A 183 -4.69 12.83 17.73
N VAL A 184 -5.32 13.57 18.64
CA VAL A 184 -4.82 13.76 20.01
C VAL A 184 -4.91 12.43 20.78
N SER A 185 -3.78 11.72 20.85
CA SER A 185 -3.70 10.42 21.50
C SER A 185 -3.60 10.54 23.02
N SER A 186 -4.57 9.94 23.73
CA SER A 186 -4.50 9.83 25.20
C SER A 186 -3.26 9.05 25.66
N ALA A 187 -2.81 9.28 26.89
CA ALA A 187 -1.69 8.54 27.47
C ALA A 187 -1.92 7.01 27.45
N LYS A 188 -3.17 6.57 27.65
CA LYS A 188 -3.55 5.15 27.59
C LYS A 188 -3.42 4.57 26.18
N GLN A 189 -3.82 5.33 25.15
CA GLN A 189 -3.69 4.92 23.75
C GLN A 189 -2.22 4.82 23.35
N ARG A 190 -1.40 5.83 23.68
CA ARG A 190 0.05 5.82 23.44
C ARG A 190 0.74 4.63 24.10
N ALA A 191 0.49 4.41 25.40
CA ALA A 191 1.04 3.26 26.12
C ALA A 191 0.57 1.91 25.54
N SER A 192 -0.63 1.84 24.94
CA SER A 192 -1.08 0.64 24.24
C SER A 192 -0.31 0.42 22.94
N LEU A 193 -0.11 1.47 22.14
CA LEU A 193 0.66 1.39 20.89
C LEU A 193 2.13 1.05 21.17
N ASP A 194 2.72 1.64 22.21
CA ASP A 194 4.10 1.35 22.61
C ASP A 194 4.30 -0.11 22.98
N ARG A 195 3.35 -0.70 23.73
CA ARG A 195 3.39 -2.13 24.05
C ARG A 195 3.30 -3.01 22.80
N SER A 196 2.44 -2.64 21.86
CA SER A 196 2.25 -3.38 20.59
C SER A 196 3.43 -3.22 19.62
N ALA A 197 4.14 -2.08 19.68
CA ALA A 197 5.28 -1.78 18.83
C ALA A 197 6.60 -2.41 19.30
N LYS A 198 6.64 -3.07 20.47
CA LYS A 198 7.83 -3.78 20.95
C LYS A 198 8.13 -4.98 20.05
N THR A 199 8.89 -4.74 18.98
CA THR A 199 9.49 -5.78 18.14
C THR A 199 10.87 -6.12 18.72
N SER A 200 11.16 -7.41 18.91
CA SER A 200 12.50 -7.88 19.33
C SER A 200 13.57 -7.38 18.33
N PRO A 201 14.79 -7.01 18.77
CA PRO A 201 15.88 -6.59 17.88
C PRO A 201 16.17 -7.60 16.76
N VAL A 202 16.03 -8.89 17.06
CA VAL A 202 16.21 -10.00 16.10
C VAL A 202 15.13 -9.98 15.01
N ASN A 203 13.90 -9.62 15.37
CA ASN A 203 12.80 -9.51 14.41
C ASN A 203 12.93 -8.22 13.58
N LEU A 204 13.43 -7.12 14.17
CA LEU A 204 13.68 -5.88 13.43
C LEU A 204 14.74 -6.07 12.34
N SER A 205 15.84 -6.77 12.63
CA SER A 205 16.86 -7.05 11.60
C SER A 205 16.29 -7.95 10.49
N ALA A 206 15.58 -9.02 10.83
CA ALA A 206 14.97 -9.91 9.83
C ALA A 206 13.92 -9.20 8.96
N GLU A 207 13.08 -8.36 9.57
CA GLU A 207 12.09 -7.55 8.84
C GLU A 207 12.76 -6.52 7.93
N TYR A 208 13.80 -5.84 8.41
CA TYR A 208 14.61 -4.89 7.63
C TYR A 208 15.27 -5.55 6.43
N TYR A 209 15.90 -6.72 6.60
CA TYR A 209 16.48 -7.48 5.49
C TYR A 209 15.42 -8.01 4.52
N SER A 210 14.22 -8.40 4.98
CA SER A 210 13.13 -8.81 4.08
C SER A 210 12.62 -7.65 3.23
N ASP A 211 12.58 -6.46 3.80
CA ASP A 211 12.12 -5.24 3.16
C ASP A 211 13.11 -4.81 2.06
N VAL A 212 14.41 -4.83 2.37
CA VAL A 212 15.52 -4.58 1.41
C VAL A 212 15.65 -5.69 0.36
N SER A 213 15.55 -6.97 0.73
CA SER A 213 15.70 -8.09 -0.22
C SER A 213 14.59 -8.11 -1.28
N THR A 214 13.40 -7.59 -0.97
CA THR A 214 12.33 -7.43 -1.96
C THR A 214 12.50 -6.23 -2.90
N GLU A 215 13.47 -5.33 -2.66
CA GLU A 215 13.87 -4.29 -3.63
C GLU A 215 14.62 -4.90 -4.83
N LEU A 216 15.34 -6.02 -4.63
CA LEU A 216 16.16 -6.70 -5.65
C LEU A 216 15.39 -7.60 -6.62
N TRP A 217 14.17 -8.02 -6.28
CA TRP A 217 13.36 -8.92 -7.11
C TRP A 217 12.67 -8.21 -8.30
N TRP A 218 12.95 -6.92 -8.52
CA TRP A 218 12.40 -6.12 -9.61
C TRP A 218 13.45 -5.49 -10.54
N SER A 219 14.75 -5.75 -10.30
CA SER A 219 15.69 -5.68 -11.41
C SER A 219 15.39 -6.88 -12.31
N GLU A 220 15.30 -6.64 -13.62
CA GLU A 220 14.90 -7.59 -14.68
C GLU A 220 15.26 -9.05 -14.37
N PRO A 221 14.39 -10.03 -14.71
CA PRO A 221 14.75 -11.43 -14.56
C PRO A 221 16.09 -11.65 -15.25
N PRO A 222 17.11 -12.20 -14.57
CA PRO A 222 18.36 -12.51 -15.25
C PRO A 222 18.03 -13.38 -16.46
N GLU A 223 18.55 -13.00 -17.63
CA GLU A 223 18.61 -13.89 -18.79
C GLU A 223 19.35 -15.14 -18.32
N TYR A 224 18.59 -16.18 -17.96
CA TYR A 224 19.16 -17.49 -17.77
C TYR A 224 19.47 -18.01 -19.17
N ASP A 225 20.70 -17.74 -19.61
CA ASP A 225 21.33 -18.45 -20.70
C ASP A 225 21.40 -19.92 -20.25
N TYR A 226 20.48 -20.74 -20.74
CA TYR A 226 20.61 -22.18 -20.63
C TYR A 226 21.78 -22.57 -21.54
N ALA A 227 23.00 -22.54 -20.98
CA ALA A 227 24.10 -23.27 -21.55
C ALA A 227 23.67 -24.75 -21.59
N THR A 228 23.35 -25.23 -22.79
CA THR A 228 23.22 -26.65 -23.09
C THR A 228 24.58 -27.28 -22.88
N ASP A 229 24.78 -27.83 -21.69
CA ASP A 229 25.92 -28.69 -21.40
C ASP A 229 25.60 -30.08 -21.97
N ASP A 230 25.96 -30.27 -23.24
CA ASP A 230 26.14 -31.60 -23.81
C ASP A 230 27.35 -32.22 -23.11
N SER A 231 27.11 -33.03 -22.09
CA SER A 231 28.11 -33.97 -21.58
C SER A 231 27.54 -35.38 -21.63
N ASP A 232 27.90 -36.06 -22.73
CA ASP A 232 27.97 -37.52 -22.83
C ASP A 232 28.59 -38.13 -21.57
N PHE A 233 27.97 -39.18 -21.02
CA PHE A 233 28.60 -40.46 -20.62
C PHE A 233 27.55 -41.50 -20.20
#